data_AF-A0A9D6NBH1-F1
#
_entry.id   AF-A0A9D6NBH1-F1
#
_cell.length_a   1.000
_cell.length_b   1.000
_cell.length_c   1.000
_cell.angle_alpha   90.00
_cell.angle_beta   90.00
_cell.angle_gamma   90.00
#
_symmetry.space_group_name_H-M   'P 1'
#
loop_
_entity.id
_entity.type
_entity.pdbx_description
1 polymer ?
#
loop_
_entity_poly.entity_id
_entity_poly.type
_entity_poly.pdbx_seq_one_letter_code
_entity_poly.pdbx_strand_id
1 'polypeptide(L)'
;MEDGTDGVSARLVSSFRKPATAAEAVHQIARALELAGHLEAAQDMQQLLARLLRGDLSAGNDILDRCHIRYLGDLYVGFLEMDWLELLGRAATLTRSEMKAGRFRAAALDPPELELTRLLESSGASRSDCVCALTLAGPDVEKARRLLQASRAVPTPWESVVAPCYSLRLSRSRAAQKPSDRSFLGGLPTLPPARPLPVCRRCSQLQTFFFQVELPPDNPWAGSLFSVFACTSCAPPEALIPGGAVRTDVDLEKGAGDNFELLRSPVREVVPREDYPPRVQFRRFELVPADPESRYTKIGGSPRWVMEREYSPGPDGFLLCQFQGNRRLKIDPEAPAQAAPFGLPPRQEYELWVGNEIYFFASLSQPVVTILVQKP
;
A
#
# COMPACT_ATOMS: atom_id res chain seq x y z
N MET A 1 -35.82 23.39 -1.01
CA MET A 1 -34.67 23.91 -0.24
C MET A 1 -33.44 23.41 -0.98
N GLU A 2 -32.88 24.27 -1.81
CA GLU A 2 -31.62 24.00 -2.51
C GLU A 2 -30.48 24.05 -1.48
N ASP A 3 -29.64 23.04 -1.48
CA ASP A 3 -28.58 22.82 -0.50
C ASP A 3 -27.44 23.82 -0.76
N GLY A 4 -27.35 24.85 0.10
CA GLY A 4 -26.40 25.97 -0.01
C GLY A 4 -24.96 25.64 0.41
N THR A 5 -24.60 24.36 0.44
CA THR A 5 -23.32 23.85 0.97
C THR A 5 -22.15 24.00 -0.01
N ASP A 6 -22.40 24.00 -1.33
CA ASP A 6 -21.33 24.08 -2.34
C ASP A 6 -20.63 25.45 -2.42
N GLY A 7 -21.32 26.53 -2.04
CA GLY A 7 -20.77 27.89 -2.11
C GLY A 7 -19.84 28.27 -0.96
N VAL A 8 -20.00 27.64 0.20
CA VAL A 8 -19.24 27.95 1.42
C VAL A 8 -17.84 27.34 1.36
N SER A 9 -17.73 26.10 0.88
CA SER A 9 -16.44 25.39 0.75
C SER A 9 -15.48 26.08 -0.23
N ALA A 10 -15.95 26.53 -1.39
CA ALA A 10 -15.10 27.18 -2.39
C ALA A 10 -14.57 28.55 -1.93
N ARG A 11 -15.37 29.34 -1.20
CA ARG A 11 -14.95 30.64 -0.65
C ARG A 11 -13.97 30.49 0.51
N LEU A 12 -14.18 29.50 1.37
CA LEU A 12 -13.26 29.17 2.46
C LEU A 12 -11.85 28.83 1.94
N VAL A 13 -11.78 27.96 0.93
CA VAL A 13 -10.52 27.48 0.35
C VAL A 13 -9.69 28.60 -0.27
N SER A 14 -10.33 29.58 -0.92
CA SER A 14 -9.63 30.70 -1.56
C SER A 14 -8.96 31.68 -0.58
N SER A 15 -9.28 31.59 0.72
CA SER A 15 -8.77 32.49 1.76
C SER A 15 -7.51 31.97 2.46
N PHE A 16 -7.15 30.70 2.28
CA PHE A 16 -5.96 30.11 2.88
C PHE A 16 -4.74 30.30 1.98
N ARG A 17 -3.62 30.74 2.60
CA ARG A 17 -2.34 30.92 1.91
C ARG A 17 -1.38 29.83 2.37
N LYS A 18 -0.46 29.39 1.50
CA LYS A 18 0.61 28.45 1.89
C LYS A 18 1.31 28.99 3.15
N PRO A 19 1.27 28.27 4.28
CA PRO A 19 1.86 28.76 5.53
C PRO A 19 3.39 28.78 5.41
N ALA A 20 4.01 29.84 5.94
CA ALA A 20 5.46 29.99 5.98
C ALA A 20 6.08 29.36 7.23
N THR A 21 5.26 29.07 8.25
CA THR A 21 5.70 28.43 9.50
C THR A 21 4.71 27.38 9.98
N ALA A 22 5.18 26.45 10.83
CA ALA A 22 4.31 25.47 11.48
C ALA A 22 3.21 26.14 12.33
N ALA A 23 3.54 27.27 12.98
CA ALA A 23 2.58 28.04 13.76
C ALA A 23 1.44 28.61 12.88
N GLU A 24 1.76 29.16 11.72
CA GLU A 24 0.76 29.62 10.76
C GLU A 24 -0.09 28.47 10.23
N ALA A 25 0.50 27.30 9.99
CA ALA A 25 -0.22 26.15 9.49
C ALA A 25 -1.24 25.61 10.52
N VAL A 26 -0.83 25.47 11.79
CA VAL A 26 -1.73 25.08 12.88
C VAL A 26 -2.85 26.12 13.09
N HIS A 27 -2.52 27.41 12.97
CA HIS A 27 -3.53 28.48 13.06
C HIS A 27 -4.56 28.41 11.93
N GLN A 28 -4.13 28.17 10.69
CA GLN A 28 -5.03 28.01 9.55
C GLN A 28 -5.93 26.78 9.70
N ILE A 29 -5.41 25.66 10.18
CA ILE A 29 -6.19 24.44 10.44
C ILE A 29 -7.23 24.66 11.54
N ALA A 30 -6.85 25.28 12.65
CA ALA A 30 -7.78 25.60 13.73
C ALA A 30 -8.96 26.45 13.22
N ARG A 31 -8.67 27.45 12.37
CA ARG A 31 -9.70 28.30 11.76
C ARG A 31 -10.58 27.55 10.76
N ALA A 32 -10.03 26.62 10.00
CA ALA A 32 -10.79 25.77 9.09
C ALA A 32 -11.76 24.85 9.86
N LEU A 33 -11.30 24.24 10.95
CA LEU A 33 -12.11 23.39 11.83
C LEU A 33 -13.25 24.18 12.49
N GLU A 34 -12.97 25.38 12.97
CA GLU A 34 -13.98 26.27 13.56
C GLU A 34 -15.09 26.62 12.56
N LEU A 35 -14.71 26.97 11.32
CA LEU A 35 -15.66 27.29 10.26
C LEU A 35 -16.47 26.07 9.78
N ALA A 36 -15.93 24.86 9.93
CA ALA A 36 -16.62 23.60 9.67
C ALA A 36 -17.49 23.13 10.86
N GLY A 37 -17.54 23.88 11.96
CA GLY A 37 -18.34 23.55 13.15
C GLY A 37 -17.68 22.54 14.11
N HIS A 38 -16.41 22.18 13.90
CA HIS A 38 -15.65 21.28 14.76
C HIS A 38 -14.93 22.04 15.88
N LEU A 39 -15.71 22.65 16.77
CA LEU A 39 -15.21 23.59 17.80
C LEU A 39 -14.20 22.97 18.77
N GLU A 40 -14.40 21.71 19.20
CA GLU A 40 -13.46 21.03 20.12
C GLU A 40 -12.10 20.78 19.46
N ALA A 41 -12.08 20.29 18.21
CA ALA A 41 -10.85 20.07 17.46
C ALA A 41 -10.12 21.39 17.15
N ALA A 42 -10.86 22.46 16.87
CA ALA A 42 -10.29 23.79 16.70
C ALA A 42 -9.60 24.30 17.98
N GLN A 43 -10.22 24.09 19.14
CA GLN A 43 -9.65 24.47 20.44
C GLN A 43 -8.39 23.67 20.76
N ASP A 44 -8.39 22.36 20.50
CA ASP A 44 -7.21 21.51 20.67
C ASP A 44 -6.04 21.98 19.80
N MET A 45 -6.30 22.35 18.54
CA MET A 45 -5.28 22.91 17.64
C MET A 45 -4.77 24.28 18.10
N GLN A 46 -5.63 25.14 18.67
CA GLN A 46 -5.17 26.40 19.28
C GLN A 46 -4.32 26.17 20.54
N GLN A 47 -4.64 25.15 21.35
CA GLN A 47 -3.80 24.77 22.49
C GLN A 47 -2.44 24.25 22.05
N LEU A 48 -2.39 23.43 20.99
CA LEU A 48 -1.16 22.97 20.38
C LEU A 48 -0.32 24.16 19.89
N LEU A 49 -0.93 25.10 19.17
CA LEU A 49 -0.27 26.33 18.71
C LEU A 49 0.34 27.13 19.86
N ALA A 50 -0.43 27.36 20.93
CA ALA A 50 0.03 28.11 22.08
C ALA A 50 1.21 27.42 22.80
N ARG A 51 1.29 26.08 22.75
CA ARG A 51 2.40 25.30 23.31
C ARG A 51 3.63 25.31 22.40
N LEU A 52 3.43 25.19 21.08
CA LEU A 52 4.50 25.32 20.09
C LEU A 52 5.19 26.68 20.18
N LEU A 53 4.41 27.76 20.33
CA LEU A 53 4.94 29.12 20.51
C LEU A 53 5.72 29.29 21.83
N ARG A 54 5.50 28.42 22.82
CA ARG A 54 6.25 28.37 24.09
C ARG A 54 7.41 27.35 24.08
N GLY A 55 7.59 26.61 22.99
CA GLY A 55 8.64 25.57 22.87
C GLY A 55 8.38 24.30 23.69
N ASP A 56 7.13 24.03 24.07
CA ASP A 56 6.74 22.83 24.82
C ASP A 56 6.24 21.73 23.87
N LEU A 57 7.15 20.85 23.46
CA LEU A 57 6.88 19.76 22.49
C LEU A 57 6.47 18.44 23.16
N SER A 58 6.73 18.27 24.46
CA SER A 58 6.51 17.00 25.17
C SER A 58 5.05 16.58 25.28
N ALA A 59 4.11 17.52 25.14
CA ALA A 59 2.68 17.27 25.25
C ALA A 59 1.92 17.41 23.92
N GLY A 60 2.66 17.49 22.80
CA GLY A 60 2.07 17.62 21.45
C GLY A 60 1.42 16.35 20.95
N ASN A 61 2.01 15.18 21.23
CA ASN A 61 1.51 13.89 20.75
C ASN A 61 0.10 13.58 21.29
N ASP A 62 -0.16 13.85 22.58
CA ASP A 62 -1.49 13.63 23.17
C ASP A 62 -2.60 14.46 22.52
N ILE A 63 -2.28 15.66 22.00
CA ILE A 63 -3.25 16.51 21.31
C ILE A 63 -3.45 16.01 19.87
N LEU A 64 -2.38 15.63 19.19
CA LEU A 64 -2.43 15.07 17.84
C LEU A 64 -3.23 13.76 17.80
N ASP A 65 -3.07 12.92 18.83
CA ASP A 65 -3.83 11.68 19.01
C ASP A 65 -5.32 11.93 19.27
N ARG A 66 -5.66 12.94 20.08
CA ARG A 66 -7.06 13.34 20.35
C ARG A 66 -7.75 13.97 19.15
N CYS A 67 -7.03 14.73 18.33
CA CYS A 67 -7.60 15.39 17.16
C CYS A 67 -7.97 14.42 16.01
N HIS A 68 -7.73 13.11 16.12
CA HIS A 68 -7.96 12.13 15.05
C HIS A 68 -7.45 12.64 13.68
N ILE A 69 -6.21 13.14 13.63
CA ILE A 69 -5.63 13.80 12.45
C ILE A 69 -5.62 12.92 11.19
N ARG A 70 -5.86 11.63 11.34
CA ARG A 70 -6.18 10.70 10.23
C ARG A 70 -7.32 11.21 9.34
N TYR A 71 -8.35 11.86 9.89
CA TYR A 71 -9.48 12.41 9.14
C TYR A 71 -9.14 13.70 8.36
N LEU A 72 -8.18 14.48 8.84
CA LEU A 72 -7.72 15.70 8.15
C LEU A 72 -6.75 15.37 7.02
N GLY A 73 -6.00 14.27 7.12
CA GLY A 73 -5.24 13.71 6.00
C GLY A 73 -6.15 13.56 4.78
N ASP A 74 -7.26 12.82 4.93
CA ASP A 74 -8.18 12.52 3.82
C ASP A 74 -8.93 13.75 3.27
N LEU A 75 -9.19 14.77 4.09
CA LEU A 75 -9.84 16.03 3.67
C LEU A 75 -8.89 17.02 2.96
N TYR A 76 -7.56 16.86 3.12
CA TYR A 76 -6.56 17.82 2.62
C TYR A 76 -5.49 17.24 1.68
N VAL A 77 -5.52 15.95 1.32
CA VAL A 77 -4.59 15.32 0.35
C VAL A 77 -4.52 16.08 -0.99
N GLY A 78 -5.51 16.93 -1.32
CA GLY A 78 -5.50 17.72 -2.55
C GLY A 78 -4.56 18.94 -2.59
N PHE A 79 -3.97 19.41 -1.48
CA PHE A 79 -3.44 20.80 -1.43
C PHE A 79 -1.97 21.03 -1.07
N LEU A 80 -1.23 20.08 -0.49
CA LEU A 80 0.23 20.25 -0.25
C LEU A 80 0.96 18.92 -0.35
N GLU A 81 1.99 18.85 -1.20
CA GLU A 81 3.04 17.82 -1.23
C GLU A 81 3.95 17.95 0.02
N MET A 82 3.41 17.72 1.22
CA MET A 82 4.22 17.70 2.44
C MET A 82 3.67 16.68 3.42
N ASP A 83 4.50 15.71 3.78
CA ASP A 83 4.18 14.70 4.79
C ASP A 83 4.30 15.30 6.20
N TRP A 84 3.15 15.42 6.87
CA TRP A 84 3.03 16.06 8.18
C TRP A 84 3.70 15.27 9.31
N LEU A 85 3.78 13.94 9.18
CA LEU A 85 4.44 13.09 10.16
C LEU A 85 5.96 13.29 10.11
N GLU A 86 6.50 13.58 8.93
CA GLU A 86 7.91 13.90 8.73
C GLU A 86 8.28 15.26 9.36
N LEU A 87 7.44 16.28 9.21
CA LEU A 87 7.67 17.60 9.80
C LEU A 87 7.64 17.56 11.34
N LEU A 88 6.69 16.82 11.93
CA LEU A 88 6.54 16.69 13.38
C LEU A 88 7.62 15.79 14.00
N GLY A 89 8.00 14.71 13.32
CA GLY A 89 9.13 13.86 13.71
C GLY A 89 10.47 14.61 13.69
N ARG A 90 10.67 15.52 12.73
CA ARG A 90 11.88 16.37 12.63
C ARG A 90 11.92 17.48 13.68
N ALA A 91 10.77 17.99 14.14
CA ALA A 91 10.72 18.98 15.21
C ALA A 91 11.05 18.36 16.59
N ALA A 92 10.71 17.09 16.81
CA ALA A 92 10.91 16.38 18.08
C ALA A 92 12.37 16.02 18.41
N THR A 93 13.29 16.13 17.44
CA THR A 93 14.70 15.70 17.58
C THR A 93 15.69 16.83 17.89
N LEU A 94 15.21 18.07 18.09
CA LEU A 94 16.06 19.22 18.39
C LEU A 94 16.47 19.31 19.86
N THR A 95 17.74 19.67 20.11
CA THR A 95 18.25 19.83 21.48
C THR A 95 17.95 21.21 22.06
N ARG A 96 17.77 21.28 23.39
CA ARG A 96 17.41 22.49 24.16
C ARG A 96 18.37 23.69 23.94
N SER A 97 19.61 23.43 23.52
CA SER A 97 20.65 24.44 23.24
C SER A 97 20.47 25.14 21.89
N GLU A 98 19.88 24.49 20.89
CA GLU A 98 19.74 25.02 19.54
C GLU A 98 18.61 26.07 19.47
N MET A 99 17.54 25.87 20.26
CA MET A 99 16.42 26.80 20.36
C MET A 99 16.77 28.10 21.12
N LYS A 100 17.64 28.04 22.14
CA LYS A 100 18.04 29.21 22.95
C LYS A 100 18.89 30.23 22.18
N ALA A 101 19.50 29.83 21.06
CA ALA A 101 20.42 30.70 20.32
C ALA A 101 19.74 31.67 19.35
N GLY A 102 18.41 31.68 19.22
CA GLY A 102 17.69 32.59 18.32
C GLY A 102 18.07 32.44 16.84
N ARG A 103 18.78 31.37 16.46
CA ARG A 103 19.20 31.07 15.10
C ARG A 103 18.16 30.21 14.41
N PHE A 104 16.96 30.77 14.24
CA PHE A 104 16.01 30.26 13.26
C PHE A 104 15.93 31.25 12.11
N ARG A 105 16.88 31.14 11.17
CA ARG A 105 16.61 31.49 9.78
C ARG A 105 16.21 30.19 9.11
N ALA A 106 15.03 30.15 8.53
CA ALA A 106 14.59 29.08 7.64
C ALA A 106 15.59 28.98 6.47
N ALA A 107 16.62 28.18 6.64
CA ALA A 107 17.55 27.77 5.61
C ALA A 107 17.24 26.31 5.33
N ALA A 108 16.60 26.09 4.17
CA ALA A 108 16.41 24.87 3.40
C ALA A 108 16.38 23.51 4.16
N LEU A 109 15.19 22.92 4.10
CA LEU A 109 14.78 21.59 4.55
C LEU A 109 15.23 20.43 3.65
N ASP A 110 16.30 20.59 2.87
CA ASP A 110 16.90 19.53 2.05
C ASP A 110 18.40 19.46 2.33
N PRO A 111 19.02 18.27 2.43
CA PRO A 111 20.47 18.19 2.41
C PRO A 111 20.96 18.90 1.14
N PRO A 112 22.02 19.72 1.21
CA PRO A 112 22.45 20.46 0.04
C PRO A 112 22.65 19.49 -1.15
N GLU A 113 22.03 19.82 -2.28
CA GLU A 113 21.86 18.94 -3.46
C GLU A 113 23.20 18.37 -3.95
N LEU A 114 24.30 19.08 -3.68
CA LEU A 114 25.66 18.67 -4.00
C LEU A 114 26.09 17.44 -3.18
N GLU A 115 25.85 17.43 -1.87
CA GLU A 115 26.15 16.33 -0.96
C GLU A 115 25.27 15.12 -1.25
N LEU A 116 23.98 15.35 -1.57
CA LEU A 116 23.06 14.28 -1.97
C LEU A 116 23.50 13.63 -3.28
N THR A 117 23.82 14.42 -4.31
CA THR A 117 24.35 13.93 -5.58
C THR A 117 25.65 13.15 -5.38
N ARG A 118 26.61 13.68 -4.60
CA ARG A 118 27.86 12.97 -4.29
C ARG A 118 27.62 11.64 -3.56
N LEU A 119 26.66 11.59 -2.65
CA LEU A 119 26.34 10.36 -1.92
C LEU A 119 25.64 9.35 -2.84
N LEU A 120 24.71 9.78 -3.68
CA LEU A 120 24.04 8.95 -4.69
C LEU A 120 25.06 8.30 -5.64
N GLU A 121 25.96 9.10 -6.22
CA GLU A 121 27.00 8.63 -7.14
C GLU A 121 27.98 7.66 -6.48
N SER A 122 28.37 7.91 -5.22
CA SER A 122 29.40 7.12 -4.54
C SER A 122 28.90 5.90 -3.77
N SER A 123 27.61 5.83 -3.42
CA SER A 123 27.05 4.73 -2.63
C SER A 123 26.24 3.72 -3.44
N GLY A 124 25.68 4.14 -4.59
CA GLY A 124 24.68 3.37 -5.32
C GLY A 124 23.43 3.06 -4.48
N ALA A 125 23.13 3.86 -3.45
CA ALA A 125 21.92 3.75 -2.64
C ALA A 125 20.75 4.53 -3.24
N SER A 126 19.54 4.23 -2.77
CA SER A 126 18.37 4.98 -3.21
C SER A 126 18.45 6.44 -2.72
N ARG A 127 17.74 7.35 -3.39
CA ARG A 127 17.67 8.77 -2.96
C ARG A 127 17.12 8.90 -1.55
N SER A 128 16.07 8.15 -1.22
CA SER A 128 15.47 8.15 0.12
C SER A 128 16.49 7.74 1.19
N ASP A 129 17.23 6.65 0.96
CA ASP A 129 18.29 6.20 1.88
C ASP A 129 19.40 7.27 2.04
N CYS A 130 19.82 7.89 0.93
CA CYS A 130 20.85 8.93 0.95
C CYS A 130 20.38 10.18 1.69
N VAL A 131 19.13 10.61 1.49
CA VAL A 131 18.53 11.73 2.23
C VAL A 131 18.51 11.42 3.72
N CYS A 132 17.99 10.26 4.11
CA CYS A 132 17.94 9.83 5.50
C CYS A 132 19.34 9.79 6.15
N ALA A 133 20.32 9.21 5.45
CA ALA A 133 21.70 9.15 5.93
C ALA A 133 22.33 10.54 6.09
N LEU A 134 22.09 11.48 5.17
CA LEU A 134 22.57 12.86 5.27
C LEU A 134 21.82 13.66 6.34
N THR A 135 20.53 13.41 6.56
CA THR A 135 19.81 14.01 7.69
C THR A 135 20.44 13.60 9.02
N LEU A 136 20.83 12.33 9.18
CA LEU A 136 21.46 11.83 10.40
C LEU A 136 22.94 12.22 10.53
N ALA A 137 23.66 12.29 9.41
CA ALA A 137 25.08 12.61 9.40
C ALA A 137 25.38 14.12 9.39
N GLY A 138 24.40 14.96 9.04
CA GLY A 138 24.63 16.31 8.56
C GLY A 138 25.25 16.31 7.14
N PRO A 139 25.89 17.40 6.70
CA PRO A 139 26.52 17.47 5.38
C PRO A 139 27.78 16.58 5.21
N ASP A 140 28.09 15.71 6.18
CA ASP A 140 29.23 14.79 6.13
C ASP A 140 28.88 13.55 5.29
N VAL A 141 29.22 13.60 4.00
CA VAL A 141 29.01 12.52 3.03
C VAL A 141 29.70 11.22 3.44
N GLU A 142 30.87 11.27 4.09
CA GLU A 142 31.61 10.06 4.47
C GLU A 142 30.97 9.37 5.68
N LYS A 143 30.48 10.15 6.64
CA LYS A 143 29.67 9.65 7.75
C LYS A 143 28.34 9.08 7.24
N ALA A 144 27.65 9.77 6.33
CA ALA A 144 26.43 9.26 5.69
C ALA A 144 26.69 7.95 4.93
N ARG A 145 27.80 7.86 4.18
CA ARG A 145 28.21 6.62 3.50
C ARG A 145 28.46 5.48 4.48
N ARG A 146 29.15 5.73 5.59
CA ARG A 146 29.36 4.72 6.64
C ARG A 146 28.06 4.25 7.27
N LEU A 147 27.08 5.15 7.47
CA LEU A 147 25.74 4.77 7.92
C LEU A 147 25.03 3.88 6.89
N LEU A 148 25.10 4.21 5.60
CA LEU A 148 24.56 3.38 4.52
C LEU A 148 25.25 2.02 4.40
N GLN A 149 26.57 1.97 4.57
CA GLN A 149 27.33 0.73 4.55
C GLN A 149 27.00 -0.13 5.76
N ALA A 150 26.87 0.47 6.95
CA ALA A 150 26.48 -0.23 8.17
C ALA A 150 25.03 -0.75 8.11
N SER A 151 24.10 0.02 7.51
CA SER A 151 22.72 -0.43 7.32
C SER A 151 22.61 -1.54 6.29
N ARG A 152 23.41 -1.51 5.22
CA ARG A 152 23.53 -2.61 4.24
C ARG A 152 24.25 -3.84 4.80
N ALA A 153 25.15 -3.66 5.76
CA ALA A 153 25.90 -4.75 6.38
C ALA A 153 25.07 -5.59 7.36
N VAL A 154 23.91 -5.11 7.77
CA VAL A 154 22.91 -5.92 8.47
C VAL A 154 21.88 -6.34 7.42
N PRO A 155 22.05 -7.51 6.76
CA PRO A 155 21.00 -8.03 5.90
C PRO A 155 19.71 -8.00 6.70
N THR A 156 18.67 -7.36 6.15
CA THR A 156 17.41 -7.35 6.87
C THR A 156 16.98 -8.81 7.06
N PRO A 157 16.55 -9.26 8.25
CA PRO A 157 16.45 -10.69 8.56
C PRO A 157 15.71 -11.56 7.53
N TRP A 158 14.76 -10.98 6.79
CA TRP A 158 14.03 -11.65 5.71
C TRP A 158 14.79 -11.75 4.37
N GLU A 159 15.82 -10.94 4.12
CA GLU A 159 16.74 -11.09 2.98
C GLU A 159 17.55 -12.40 3.07
N SER A 160 17.53 -13.07 4.22
CA SER A 160 18.07 -14.43 4.34
C SER A 160 17.14 -15.51 3.74
N VAL A 161 15.86 -15.18 3.51
CA VAL A 161 14.85 -16.07 2.92
C VAL A 161 14.40 -15.52 1.56
N VAL A 162 15.34 -15.36 0.62
CA VAL A 162 14.97 -15.05 -0.76
C VAL A 162 14.51 -16.34 -1.44
N ALA A 163 13.20 -16.53 -1.49
CA ALA A 163 12.60 -17.58 -2.32
C ALA A 163 13.02 -17.37 -3.78
N PRO A 164 13.29 -18.43 -4.56
CA PRO A 164 13.59 -18.29 -5.98
C PRO A 164 12.50 -17.51 -6.74
N CYS A 165 12.93 -16.73 -7.73
CA CYS A 165 12.06 -15.81 -8.43
C CYS A 165 11.59 -16.38 -9.77
N TYR A 166 10.27 -16.41 -9.98
CA TYR A 166 9.66 -16.82 -11.24
C TYR A 166 8.70 -15.73 -11.73
N SER A 167 8.91 -15.23 -12.94
CA SER A 167 7.95 -14.34 -13.61
C SER A 167 6.78 -15.15 -14.15
N LEU A 168 5.57 -14.61 -13.95
CA LEU A 168 4.31 -15.17 -14.44
C LEU A 168 3.95 -14.52 -15.77
N ARG A 169 4.37 -15.15 -16.86
CA ARG A 169 4.11 -14.65 -18.21
C ARG A 169 2.80 -15.22 -18.74
N LEU A 170 1.92 -14.39 -19.28
CA LEU A 170 0.73 -14.93 -19.93
C LEU A 170 1.10 -15.62 -21.23
N SER A 171 0.66 -16.87 -21.37
CA SER A 171 0.80 -17.61 -22.61
C SER A 171 0.08 -16.88 -23.75
N ARG A 172 0.68 -16.88 -24.95
CA ARG A 172 0.07 -16.33 -26.16
C ARG A 172 -1.08 -17.20 -26.67
N SER A 173 -1.12 -18.47 -26.26
CA SER A 173 -2.19 -19.40 -26.61
C SER A 173 -3.53 -18.92 -26.06
N ARG A 174 -4.57 -19.10 -26.88
CA ARG A 174 -5.99 -18.93 -26.49
C ARG A 174 -6.68 -20.29 -26.29
N ALA A 175 -5.91 -21.34 -26.04
CA ALA A 175 -6.47 -22.65 -25.75
C ALA A 175 -7.41 -22.59 -24.53
N ALA A 176 -8.47 -23.38 -24.57
CA ALA A 176 -9.36 -23.58 -23.44
C ALA A 176 -8.58 -24.10 -22.22
N GLN A 177 -9.10 -23.81 -21.04
CA GLN A 177 -8.56 -24.31 -19.79
C GLN A 177 -8.61 -25.85 -19.76
N LYS A 178 -7.51 -26.46 -19.32
CA LYS A 178 -7.42 -27.90 -19.11
C LYS A 178 -7.56 -28.23 -17.62
N PRO A 179 -8.09 -29.41 -17.25
CA PRO A 179 -8.12 -29.85 -15.85
C PRO A 179 -6.76 -29.95 -15.17
N SER A 180 -5.67 -30.01 -15.94
CA SER A 180 -4.28 -30.02 -15.46
C SER A 180 -3.66 -28.63 -15.31
N ASP A 181 -4.35 -27.56 -15.67
CA ASP A 181 -3.83 -26.20 -15.50
C ASP A 181 -3.84 -25.80 -14.02
N ARG A 182 -2.73 -25.24 -13.54
CA ARG A 182 -2.51 -24.95 -12.11
C ARG A 182 -2.15 -23.48 -11.84
N SER A 183 -1.47 -22.84 -12.78
CA SER A 183 -1.12 -21.41 -12.76
C SER A 183 -1.80 -20.68 -13.92
N PHE A 184 -2.79 -19.86 -13.63
CA PHE A 184 -3.60 -19.18 -14.63
C PHE A 184 -4.39 -17.99 -14.08
N LEU A 185 -4.86 -17.16 -14.99
CA LEU A 185 -5.72 -16.01 -14.77
C LEU A 185 -7.12 -16.32 -15.31
N GLY A 186 -8.17 -16.01 -14.54
CA GLY A 186 -9.57 -16.24 -14.91
C GLY A 186 -9.93 -17.71 -15.17
N GLY A 187 -11.08 -17.96 -15.80
CA GLY A 187 -11.60 -19.31 -16.02
C GLY A 187 -12.20 -19.95 -14.76
N LEU A 188 -12.11 -21.28 -14.69
CA LEU A 188 -12.62 -22.10 -13.59
C LEU A 188 -11.55 -22.22 -12.50
N PRO A 189 -11.80 -21.76 -11.26
CA PRO A 189 -10.86 -21.98 -10.17
C PRO A 189 -10.73 -23.47 -9.87
N THR A 190 -9.55 -23.92 -9.42
CA THR A 190 -9.39 -25.27 -8.90
C THR A 190 -9.36 -25.23 -7.38
N LEU A 191 -10.38 -25.78 -6.73
CA LEU A 191 -10.54 -25.74 -5.28
C LEU A 191 -10.84 -27.14 -4.75
N PRO A 192 -10.68 -27.39 -3.44
CA PRO A 192 -11.18 -28.62 -2.83
C PRO A 192 -12.69 -28.75 -3.09
N PRO A 193 -13.21 -29.94 -3.48
CA PRO A 193 -14.62 -30.12 -3.82
C PRO A 193 -15.58 -29.67 -2.72
N ALA A 194 -15.21 -29.89 -1.46
CA ALA A 194 -16.01 -29.55 -0.28
C ALA A 194 -15.91 -28.07 0.13
N ARG A 195 -14.97 -27.29 -0.41
CA ARG A 195 -14.82 -25.87 -0.07
C ARG A 195 -15.97 -25.09 -0.75
N PRO A 196 -16.76 -24.27 -0.04
CA PRO A 196 -17.74 -23.41 -0.71
C PRO A 196 -17.04 -22.38 -1.60
N LEU A 197 -17.71 -21.95 -2.68
CA LEU A 197 -17.20 -20.84 -3.50
C LEU A 197 -17.25 -19.54 -2.67
N PRO A 198 -16.25 -18.65 -2.76
CA PRO A 198 -16.24 -17.42 -1.97
C PRO A 198 -17.41 -16.50 -2.35
N VAL A 199 -18.14 -16.03 -1.33
CA VAL A 199 -19.24 -15.07 -1.45
C VAL A 199 -18.86 -13.79 -0.73
N CYS A 200 -19.19 -12.63 -1.30
CA CYS A 200 -18.98 -11.35 -0.67
C CYS A 200 -19.91 -11.21 0.55
N ARG A 201 -19.34 -10.97 1.73
CA ARG A 201 -20.08 -10.79 2.99
C ARG A 201 -20.88 -9.48 3.03
N ARG A 202 -20.67 -8.57 2.06
CA ARG A 202 -21.37 -7.27 1.97
C ARG A 202 -22.63 -7.34 1.10
N CYS A 203 -22.52 -7.88 -0.11
CA CYS A 203 -23.61 -7.90 -1.09
C CYS A 203 -24.15 -9.31 -1.38
N SER A 204 -23.60 -10.34 -0.72
CA SER A 204 -23.97 -11.74 -0.89
C SER A 204 -23.80 -12.29 -2.32
N GLN A 205 -23.12 -11.56 -3.20
CA GLN A 205 -22.80 -12.01 -4.54
C GLN A 205 -21.55 -12.90 -4.52
N LEU A 206 -21.53 -13.88 -5.44
CA LEU A 206 -20.36 -14.69 -5.70
C LEU A 206 -19.16 -13.80 -6.03
N GLN A 207 -18.02 -14.04 -5.39
CA GLN A 207 -16.79 -13.30 -5.70
C GLN A 207 -16.22 -13.75 -7.04
N THR A 208 -15.56 -12.81 -7.71
CA THR A 208 -14.87 -13.05 -8.97
C THR A 208 -13.51 -13.69 -8.70
N PHE A 209 -13.22 -14.80 -9.37
CA PHE A 209 -11.92 -15.44 -9.40
C PHE A 209 -11.00 -14.68 -10.35
N PHE A 210 -9.90 -14.16 -9.83
CA PHE A 210 -8.95 -13.36 -10.62
C PHE A 210 -7.81 -14.22 -11.14
N PHE A 211 -7.10 -14.92 -10.25
CA PHE A 211 -6.00 -15.78 -10.65
C PHE A 211 -5.70 -16.84 -9.58
N GLN A 212 -4.95 -17.85 -10.03
CA GLN A 212 -4.35 -18.85 -9.16
C GLN A 212 -2.95 -19.18 -9.65
N VAL A 213 -2.05 -19.47 -8.73
CA VAL A 213 -0.68 -19.91 -9.01
C VAL A 213 -0.32 -21.13 -8.20
N GLU A 214 0.28 -22.12 -8.85
CA GLU A 214 1.04 -23.18 -8.20
C GLU A 214 2.39 -22.66 -7.77
N LEU A 215 2.71 -22.87 -6.50
CA LEU A 215 3.97 -22.45 -5.92
C LEU A 215 5.05 -23.46 -6.31
N PRO A 216 6.18 -23.01 -6.88
CA PRO A 216 7.20 -23.89 -7.42
C PRO A 216 7.86 -24.73 -6.31
N PRO A 217 8.52 -25.85 -6.65
CA PRO A 217 9.04 -26.81 -5.66
C PRO A 217 10.06 -26.24 -4.66
N ASP A 218 10.70 -25.14 -5.01
CA ASP A 218 11.71 -24.43 -4.23
C ASP A 218 11.11 -23.25 -3.41
N ASN A 219 9.81 -23.01 -3.53
CA ASN A 219 9.09 -22.07 -2.69
C ASN A 219 8.81 -22.67 -1.30
N PRO A 220 8.88 -21.91 -0.20
CA PRO A 220 8.58 -22.46 1.13
C PRO A 220 7.17 -23.02 1.30
N TRP A 221 6.22 -22.63 0.45
CA TRP A 221 4.86 -23.15 0.42
C TRP A 221 4.60 -24.09 -0.78
N ALA A 222 5.65 -24.71 -1.32
CA ALA A 222 5.59 -25.68 -2.43
C ALA A 222 4.48 -26.74 -2.27
N GLY A 223 3.95 -27.21 -3.39
CA GLY A 223 2.84 -28.18 -3.42
C GLY A 223 1.48 -27.58 -3.05
N SER A 224 1.40 -26.26 -2.90
CA SER A 224 0.17 -25.51 -2.68
C SER A 224 -0.19 -24.66 -3.89
N LEU A 225 -1.48 -24.40 -4.05
CA LEU A 225 -2.05 -23.38 -4.91
C LEU A 225 -2.41 -22.16 -4.07
N PHE A 226 -2.13 -20.97 -4.58
CA PHE A 226 -2.58 -19.71 -4.03
C PHE A 226 -3.59 -19.06 -4.98
N SER A 227 -4.81 -18.82 -4.52
CA SER A 227 -5.93 -18.33 -5.33
C SER A 227 -6.49 -17.03 -4.77
N VAL A 228 -6.81 -16.07 -5.65
CA VAL A 228 -7.32 -14.75 -5.29
C VAL A 228 -8.71 -14.53 -5.85
N PHE A 229 -9.64 -14.18 -4.96
CA PHE A 229 -11.01 -13.80 -5.29
C PHE A 229 -11.30 -12.41 -4.76
N ALA A 230 -12.09 -11.63 -5.51
CA ALA A 230 -12.59 -10.34 -5.05
C ALA A 230 -13.99 -10.04 -5.62
N CYS A 231 -14.80 -9.31 -4.87
CA CYS A 231 -16.12 -8.90 -5.31
C CYS A 231 -16.02 -7.85 -6.42
N THR A 232 -16.67 -8.10 -7.55
CA THR A 232 -16.83 -7.11 -8.63
C THR A 232 -18.25 -6.54 -8.69
N SER A 233 -19.17 -7.04 -7.85
CA SER A 233 -20.59 -6.63 -7.85
C SER A 233 -20.87 -5.44 -6.94
N CYS A 234 -20.01 -5.15 -5.97
CA CYS A 234 -20.09 -3.94 -5.14
C CYS A 234 -18.72 -3.28 -5.04
N ALA A 235 -18.69 -1.95 -5.02
CA ALA A 235 -17.46 -1.15 -4.94
C ALA A 235 -17.61 -0.03 -3.90
N PRO A 236 -17.93 -0.34 -2.63
CA PRO A 236 -17.96 0.69 -1.60
C PRO A 236 -16.52 1.24 -1.40
N PRO A 237 -16.34 2.55 -1.18
CA PRO A 237 -15.02 3.19 -1.15
C PRO A 237 -14.00 2.48 -0.23
N GLU A 238 -14.45 2.04 0.94
CA GLU A 238 -13.64 1.37 1.95
C GLU A 238 -13.25 -0.07 1.60
N ALA A 239 -13.83 -0.65 0.55
CA ALA A 239 -13.54 -2.01 0.10
C ALA A 239 -12.87 -2.05 -1.29
N LEU A 240 -12.50 -0.88 -1.84
CA LEU A 240 -11.72 -0.79 -3.07
C LEU A 240 -10.32 -1.40 -2.93
N ILE A 241 -9.80 -1.39 -1.71
CA ILE A 241 -8.52 -1.97 -1.31
C ILE A 241 -8.79 -2.93 -0.14
N PRO A 242 -8.14 -4.10 -0.06
CA PRO A 242 -8.29 -5.05 1.04
C PRO A 242 -8.18 -4.38 2.42
N GLY A 243 -9.26 -4.44 3.20
CA GLY A 243 -9.32 -3.88 4.55
C GLY A 243 -9.36 -2.34 4.62
N GLY A 244 -9.55 -1.65 3.49
CA GLY A 244 -9.54 -0.19 3.42
C GLY A 244 -8.18 0.43 3.77
N ALA A 245 -7.13 -0.39 3.82
CA ALA A 245 -5.80 0.01 4.23
C ALA A 245 -4.76 -0.37 3.18
N VAL A 246 -3.64 0.36 3.16
CA VAL A 246 -2.46 0.04 2.34
C VAL A 246 -1.93 -1.36 2.68
N ARG A 247 -2.15 -1.82 3.91
CA ARG A 247 -1.71 -3.12 4.41
C ARG A 247 -2.80 -3.82 5.22
N THR A 248 -3.01 -5.11 4.94
CA THR A 248 -3.94 -5.97 5.67
C THR A 248 -3.37 -7.38 5.84
N ASP A 249 -3.37 -7.89 7.07
CA ASP A 249 -2.98 -9.27 7.36
C ASP A 249 -4.19 -10.20 7.27
N VAL A 250 -4.05 -11.33 6.55
CA VAL A 250 -5.13 -12.27 6.26
C VAL A 250 -4.78 -13.64 6.79
N ASP A 251 -5.58 -14.15 7.72
CA ASP A 251 -5.52 -15.53 8.20
C ASP A 251 -6.23 -16.46 7.20
N LEU A 252 -5.46 -17.29 6.49
CA LEU A 252 -5.98 -18.16 5.43
C LEU A 252 -6.93 -19.24 5.95
N GLU A 253 -6.88 -19.58 7.24
CA GLU A 253 -7.77 -20.59 7.83
C GLU A 253 -9.16 -20.01 8.12
N LYS A 254 -9.21 -18.72 8.50
CA LYS A 254 -10.47 -18.00 8.80
C LYS A 254 -11.15 -17.40 7.57
N GLY A 255 -10.46 -17.41 6.43
CA GLY A 255 -10.88 -16.70 5.23
C GLY A 255 -10.57 -15.20 5.32
N ALA A 256 -10.74 -14.50 4.22
CA ALA A 256 -10.32 -13.10 4.11
C ALA A 256 -11.46 -12.11 4.39
N GLY A 257 -11.21 -10.83 4.08
CA GLY A 257 -12.08 -9.70 4.43
C GLY A 257 -13.46 -9.75 3.77
N ASP A 258 -14.27 -8.71 3.98
CA ASP A 258 -15.71 -8.76 3.64
C ASP A 258 -16.02 -8.92 2.15
N ASN A 259 -15.09 -8.55 1.26
CA ASN A 259 -15.32 -8.49 -0.18
C ASN A 259 -14.21 -9.14 -1.01
N PHE A 260 -13.30 -9.89 -0.39
CA PHE A 260 -12.27 -10.66 -1.09
C PHE A 260 -11.98 -11.95 -0.32
N GLU A 261 -11.34 -12.91 -0.96
CA GLU A 261 -10.91 -14.17 -0.35
C GLU A 261 -9.54 -14.55 -0.91
N LEU A 262 -8.62 -14.91 -0.02
CA LEU A 262 -7.37 -15.55 -0.37
C LEU A 262 -7.44 -17.01 0.08
N LEU A 263 -7.13 -17.93 -0.82
CA LEU A 263 -7.16 -19.35 -0.53
C LEU A 263 -5.80 -19.97 -0.78
N ARG A 264 -5.35 -20.81 0.15
CA ARG A 264 -4.26 -21.76 -0.05
C ARG A 264 -4.82 -23.18 -0.02
N SER A 265 -4.58 -23.95 -1.07
CA SER A 265 -5.07 -25.33 -1.19
C SER A 265 -3.96 -26.29 -1.60
N PRO A 266 -3.86 -27.50 -1.06
CA PRO A 266 -2.89 -28.49 -1.53
C PRO A 266 -3.20 -28.91 -2.97
N VAL A 267 -2.20 -28.95 -3.86
CA VAL A 267 -2.37 -29.26 -5.29
C VAL A 267 -3.08 -30.59 -5.52
N ARG A 268 -2.84 -31.58 -4.65
CA ARG A 268 -3.42 -32.93 -4.74
C ARG A 268 -4.90 -33.03 -4.34
N GLU A 269 -5.44 -31.99 -3.71
CA GLU A 269 -6.79 -31.99 -3.13
C GLU A 269 -7.78 -31.12 -3.91
N VAL A 270 -7.34 -30.50 -5.00
CA VAL A 270 -8.18 -29.60 -5.81
C VAL A 270 -8.70 -30.24 -7.07
N VAL A 271 -9.87 -29.76 -7.50
CA VAL A 271 -10.47 -30.05 -8.81
C VAL A 271 -10.99 -28.76 -9.42
N PRO A 272 -11.06 -28.65 -10.76
CA PRO A 272 -11.80 -27.56 -11.41
C PRO A 272 -13.25 -27.49 -10.89
N ARG A 273 -13.71 -26.28 -10.60
CA ARG A 273 -15.05 -26.03 -10.07
C ARG A 273 -16.02 -25.68 -11.18
N GLU A 274 -16.67 -26.70 -11.73
CA GLU A 274 -17.67 -26.57 -12.80
C GLU A 274 -18.94 -25.81 -12.35
N ASP A 275 -19.17 -25.70 -11.04
CA ASP A 275 -20.24 -24.90 -10.45
C ASP A 275 -19.91 -23.40 -10.35
N TYR A 276 -18.70 -22.99 -10.75
CA TYR A 276 -18.30 -21.59 -10.82
C TYR A 276 -18.57 -21.01 -12.21
N PRO A 277 -19.43 -19.98 -12.36
CA PRO A 277 -19.59 -19.28 -13.62
C PRO A 277 -18.35 -18.40 -13.90
N PRO A 278 -17.54 -18.69 -14.95
CA PRO A 278 -16.36 -17.89 -15.25
C PRO A 278 -16.69 -16.42 -15.45
N ARG A 279 -15.90 -15.52 -14.84
CA ARG A 279 -16.10 -14.07 -14.99
C ARG A 279 -14.94 -13.32 -15.64
N VAL A 280 -13.74 -13.88 -15.53
CA VAL A 280 -12.55 -13.40 -16.22
C VAL A 280 -12.16 -14.43 -17.26
N GLN A 281 -11.81 -13.99 -18.47
CA GLN A 281 -11.37 -14.89 -19.53
C GLN A 281 -10.08 -15.63 -19.15
N PHE A 282 -10.10 -16.94 -19.32
CA PHE A 282 -8.96 -17.81 -19.01
C PHE A 282 -7.70 -17.44 -19.80
N ARG A 283 -6.56 -17.34 -19.11
CA ARG A 283 -5.21 -17.29 -19.70
C ARG A 283 -4.22 -18.02 -18.80
N ARG A 284 -3.46 -18.95 -19.38
CA ARG A 284 -2.40 -19.69 -18.67
C ARG A 284 -1.22 -18.78 -18.31
N PHE A 285 -0.66 -18.94 -17.11
CA PHE A 285 0.65 -18.43 -16.75
C PHE A 285 1.74 -19.46 -17.08
N GLU A 286 2.80 -18.98 -17.72
CA GLU A 286 4.07 -19.68 -17.90
C GLU A 286 5.03 -19.15 -16.82
N LEU A 287 5.51 -20.05 -15.97
CA LEU A 287 6.52 -19.72 -14.96
C LEU A 287 7.89 -19.74 -15.62
N VAL A 288 8.56 -18.60 -15.61
CA VAL A 288 9.90 -18.44 -16.19
C VAL A 288 10.83 -17.92 -15.10
N PRO A 289 11.99 -18.55 -14.85
CA PRO A 289 12.98 -18.01 -13.94
C PRO A 289 13.27 -16.54 -14.24
N ALA A 290 13.33 -15.71 -13.21
CA ALA A 290 13.45 -14.27 -13.37
C ALA A 290 14.41 -13.65 -12.37
N ASP A 291 14.82 -12.42 -12.66
CA ASP A 291 15.57 -11.58 -11.74
C ASP A 291 14.74 -11.30 -10.47
N PRO A 292 15.30 -11.46 -9.25
CA PRO A 292 14.60 -11.16 -8.00
C PRO A 292 14.00 -9.76 -7.94
N GLU A 293 14.60 -8.77 -8.61
CA GLU A 293 14.17 -7.36 -8.65
C GLU A 293 13.23 -7.05 -9.83
N SER A 294 12.77 -8.07 -10.57
CA SER A 294 11.84 -7.90 -11.70
C SER A 294 10.57 -7.13 -11.28
N ARG A 295 10.16 -6.14 -12.07
CA ARG A 295 8.91 -5.37 -11.89
C ARG A 295 7.65 -6.07 -12.41
N TYR A 296 7.80 -7.23 -13.04
CA TYR A 296 6.67 -7.96 -13.61
C TYR A 296 5.97 -8.80 -12.54
N THR A 297 4.74 -9.23 -12.84
CA THR A 297 4.06 -10.24 -12.04
C THR A 297 4.97 -11.46 -11.82
N LYS A 298 5.16 -11.85 -10.57
CA LYS A 298 6.14 -12.88 -10.17
C LYS A 298 5.78 -13.59 -8.86
N ILE A 299 6.41 -14.73 -8.63
CA ILE A 299 6.44 -15.49 -7.38
C ILE A 299 7.84 -15.39 -6.81
N GLY A 300 7.97 -15.20 -5.49
CA GLY A 300 9.28 -15.13 -4.83
C GLY A 300 10.12 -13.90 -5.22
N GLY A 301 11.41 -13.97 -4.93
CA GLY A 301 12.36 -12.87 -5.11
C GLY A 301 12.18 -11.73 -4.09
N SER A 302 12.62 -10.54 -4.48
CA SER A 302 12.49 -9.31 -3.68
C SER A 302 11.30 -8.49 -4.19
N PRO A 303 10.51 -7.83 -3.35
CA PRO A 303 9.47 -6.93 -3.82
C PRO A 303 10.10 -5.76 -4.59
N ARG A 304 9.61 -5.51 -5.81
CA ARG A 304 9.97 -4.31 -6.56
C ARG A 304 8.94 -3.23 -6.27
N TRP A 305 9.20 -2.44 -5.23
CA TRP A 305 8.36 -1.34 -4.79
C TRP A 305 8.14 -0.31 -5.92
N VAL A 306 6.90 0.17 -6.05
CA VAL A 306 6.59 1.27 -6.98
C VAL A 306 6.87 2.61 -6.31
N MET A 307 6.53 2.71 -5.03
CA MET A 307 6.87 3.84 -4.16
C MET A 307 8.07 3.49 -3.26
N GLU A 308 8.29 4.28 -2.22
CA GLU A 308 9.30 3.95 -1.21
C GLU A 308 8.97 2.62 -0.49
N ARG A 309 9.97 2.05 0.16
CA ARG A 309 9.83 0.77 0.88
C ARG A 309 8.89 0.96 2.08
N GLU A 310 7.67 0.48 1.94
CA GLU A 310 6.63 0.63 2.98
C GLU A 310 6.58 -0.52 3.98
N TYR A 311 7.19 -1.68 3.64
CA TYR A 311 7.08 -2.87 4.48
C TYR A 311 8.33 -3.72 4.47
N SER A 312 8.58 -4.33 5.63
CA SER A 312 9.58 -5.37 5.83
C SER A 312 8.85 -6.56 6.42
N PRO A 313 8.74 -7.70 5.71
CA PRO A 313 8.30 -8.92 6.36
C PRO A 313 9.24 -9.20 7.55
N GLY A 314 8.68 -9.75 8.63
CA GLY A 314 9.47 -10.23 9.76
C GLY A 314 10.46 -11.33 9.32
N PRO A 315 11.30 -11.85 10.23
CA PRO A 315 12.31 -12.86 9.90
C PRO A 315 11.74 -14.12 9.22
N ASP A 316 10.49 -14.46 9.51
CA ASP A 316 9.78 -15.63 8.95
C ASP A 316 8.95 -15.29 7.70
N GLY A 317 8.97 -14.03 7.25
CA GLY A 317 8.14 -13.59 6.14
C GLY A 317 8.91 -13.57 4.82
N PHE A 318 8.24 -13.94 3.73
CA PHE A 318 8.81 -13.93 2.39
C PHE A 318 7.79 -13.41 1.37
N LEU A 319 8.27 -12.89 0.23
CA LEU A 319 7.38 -12.50 -0.87
C LEU A 319 6.79 -13.76 -1.50
N LEU A 320 5.49 -13.95 -1.33
CA LEU A 320 4.74 -15.03 -1.96
C LEU A 320 4.52 -14.73 -3.44
N CYS A 321 3.95 -13.56 -3.74
CA CYS A 321 3.59 -13.16 -5.08
C CYS A 321 3.58 -11.62 -5.16
N GLN A 322 4.04 -11.07 -6.29
CA GLN A 322 3.81 -9.69 -6.67
C GLN A 322 2.94 -9.71 -7.93
N PHE A 323 1.81 -9.00 -7.88
CA PHE A 323 0.88 -8.87 -8.98
C PHE A 323 0.86 -7.44 -9.50
N GLN A 324 1.13 -7.32 -10.81
CA GLN A 324 1.33 -6.03 -11.43
C GLN A 324 0.02 -5.24 -11.52
N GLY A 325 0.08 -3.96 -11.14
CA GLY A 325 -1.03 -3.02 -11.26
C GLY A 325 -1.40 -2.68 -12.70
N ASN A 326 -2.43 -1.84 -12.84
CA ASN A 326 -3.05 -1.34 -14.08
C ASN A 326 -3.43 -2.44 -15.07
N ARG A 327 -3.66 -3.66 -14.56
CA ARG A 327 -3.95 -4.82 -15.37
C ARG A 327 -5.44 -4.93 -15.63
N ARG A 328 -5.84 -4.57 -16.84
CA ARG A 328 -7.21 -4.70 -17.30
C ARG A 328 -7.46 -6.12 -17.80
N LEU A 329 -8.38 -6.81 -17.13
CA LEU A 329 -8.71 -8.19 -17.39
C LEU A 329 -9.97 -8.29 -18.23
N LYS A 330 -9.91 -9.09 -19.28
CA LYS A 330 -11.05 -9.29 -20.17
C LYS A 330 -12.15 -10.05 -19.43
N ILE A 331 -13.36 -9.48 -19.47
CA ILE A 331 -14.55 -10.09 -18.89
C ILE A 331 -15.00 -11.24 -19.79
N ASP A 332 -15.46 -12.32 -19.18
CA ASP A 332 -16.16 -13.38 -19.91
C ASP A 332 -17.46 -12.82 -20.52
N PRO A 333 -17.83 -13.14 -21.78
CA PRO A 333 -18.99 -12.51 -22.43
C PRO A 333 -20.31 -12.57 -21.66
N GLU A 334 -20.50 -13.59 -20.82
CA GLU A 334 -21.73 -13.77 -20.03
C GLU A 334 -21.65 -13.15 -18.63
N ALA A 335 -20.48 -12.65 -18.23
CA ALA A 335 -20.27 -12.13 -16.89
C ALA A 335 -20.68 -10.66 -16.75
N PRO A 336 -21.17 -10.25 -15.57
CA PRO A 336 -21.62 -8.89 -15.33
C PRO A 336 -20.44 -7.90 -15.38
N ALA A 337 -20.71 -6.65 -15.75
CA ALA A 337 -19.72 -5.57 -15.65
C ALA A 337 -19.27 -5.35 -14.19
N GLN A 338 -18.04 -4.86 -14.00
CA GLN A 338 -17.56 -4.52 -12.66
C GLN A 338 -18.23 -3.23 -12.20
N ALA A 339 -18.79 -3.27 -10.99
CA ALA A 339 -19.29 -2.09 -10.31
C ALA A 339 -18.16 -1.07 -10.17
N ALA A 340 -18.40 0.15 -10.64
CA ALA A 340 -17.46 1.23 -10.48
C ALA A 340 -17.78 2.03 -9.21
N PRO A 341 -16.77 2.56 -8.51
CA PRO A 341 -17.01 3.39 -7.34
C PRO A 341 -17.57 4.75 -7.73
N PHE A 342 -18.13 5.46 -6.74
CA PHE A 342 -18.54 6.87 -6.87
C PHE A 342 -19.56 7.16 -7.98
N GLY A 343 -20.45 6.21 -8.28
CA GLY A 343 -21.49 6.39 -9.30
C GLY A 343 -20.95 6.44 -10.74
N LEU A 344 -19.69 6.07 -10.95
CA LEU A 344 -19.13 5.93 -12.28
C LEU A 344 -19.83 4.80 -13.06
N PRO A 345 -19.84 4.86 -14.40
CA PRO A 345 -20.41 3.79 -15.19
C PRO A 345 -19.66 2.47 -14.96
N PRO A 346 -20.36 1.32 -14.99
CA PRO A 346 -19.73 0.01 -14.88
C PRO A 346 -18.63 -0.19 -15.93
N ARG A 347 -17.56 -0.88 -15.54
CA ARG A 347 -16.40 -1.10 -16.40
C ARG A 347 -16.58 -2.36 -17.26
N GLN A 348 -16.13 -2.26 -18.51
CA GLN A 348 -16.11 -3.35 -19.50
C GLN A 348 -14.87 -4.25 -19.37
N GLU A 349 -14.01 -3.96 -18.40
CA GLU A 349 -12.84 -4.75 -18.03
C GLU A 349 -12.83 -4.87 -16.51
N TYR A 350 -12.29 -5.98 -16.01
CA TYR A 350 -12.09 -6.14 -14.57
C TYR A 350 -10.70 -5.65 -14.16
N GLU A 351 -10.64 -5.05 -12.98
CA GLU A 351 -9.42 -4.66 -12.29
C GLU A 351 -9.45 -5.19 -10.86
N LEU A 352 -8.35 -5.83 -10.46
CA LEU A 352 -8.15 -6.21 -9.07
C LEU A 352 -7.71 -4.96 -8.28
N TRP A 353 -8.44 -4.64 -7.22
CA TRP A 353 -8.16 -3.54 -6.29
C TRP A 353 -7.77 -2.23 -6.97
N VAL A 354 -8.62 -1.81 -7.92
CA VAL A 354 -8.53 -0.55 -8.68
C VAL A 354 -7.22 -0.43 -9.48
N GLY A 355 -6.64 -1.57 -9.87
CA GLY A 355 -5.42 -1.59 -10.68
C GLY A 355 -4.18 -1.16 -9.89
N ASN A 356 -4.19 -1.26 -8.57
CA ASN A 356 -2.98 -1.02 -7.79
C ASN A 356 -1.96 -2.15 -7.98
N GLU A 357 -0.68 -1.87 -7.71
CA GLU A 357 0.36 -2.88 -7.55
C GLU A 357 0.14 -3.62 -6.24
N ILE A 358 0.27 -4.95 -6.27
CA ILE A 358 -0.12 -5.80 -5.14
C ILE A 358 1.05 -6.69 -4.76
N TYR A 359 1.33 -6.74 -3.47
CA TYR A 359 2.34 -7.61 -2.88
C TYR A 359 1.68 -8.52 -1.85
N PHE A 360 1.96 -9.81 -1.95
CA PHE A 360 1.52 -10.82 -1.00
C PHE A 360 2.77 -11.33 -0.27
N PHE A 361 2.85 -11.12 1.03
CA PHE A 361 3.90 -11.68 1.88
C PHE A 361 3.33 -12.81 2.72
N ALA A 362 3.95 -13.98 2.69
CA ALA A 362 3.55 -15.15 3.45
C ALA A 362 4.46 -15.35 4.65
N SER A 363 3.95 -15.97 5.70
CA SER A 363 4.74 -16.42 6.85
C SER A 363 5.12 -17.91 6.73
N LEU A 364 6.33 -18.26 7.16
CA LEU A 364 6.77 -19.65 7.30
C LEU A 364 6.10 -20.35 8.49
N SER A 365 5.85 -19.60 9.57
CA SER A 365 5.40 -20.15 10.85
C SER A 365 3.88 -20.06 11.05
N GLN A 366 3.19 -19.23 10.25
CA GLN A 366 1.75 -18.99 10.39
C GLN A 366 1.05 -19.05 9.03
N PRO A 367 -0.23 -19.48 8.98
CA PRO A 367 -1.04 -19.46 7.77
C PRO A 367 -1.56 -18.04 7.45
N VAL A 368 -0.70 -17.03 7.59
CA VAL A 368 -1.03 -15.62 7.39
C VAL A 368 -0.39 -15.12 6.10
N VAL A 369 -1.16 -14.35 5.33
CA VAL A 369 -0.68 -13.56 4.19
C VAL A 369 -0.92 -12.08 4.47
N THR A 370 0.14 -11.29 4.50
CA THR A 370 0.06 -9.84 4.49
C THR A 370 -0.08 -9.35 3.05
N ILE A 371 -1.17 -8.64 2.78
CA ILE A 371 -1.39 -7.93 1.52
C ILE A 371 -0.89 -6.51 1.69
N LEU A 372 -0.10 -6.02 0.73
CA LEU A 372 0.25 -4.62 0.59
C LEU A 372 -0.17 -4.13 -0.80
N VAL A 373 -0.77 -2.95 -0.87
CA VAL A 373 -1.30 -2.38 -2.11
C VAL A 373 -0.72 -0.98 -2.32
N GLN A 374 -0.04 -0.76 -3.45
CA GLN A 374 0.55 0.54 -3.81
C GLN A 374 -0.09 1.09 -5.08
N LYS A 375 -0.32 2.40 -5.09
CA LYS A 375 -0.74 3.09 -6.31
C LYS A 375 0.48 3.18 -7.25
N PRO A 376 0.33 2.71 -8.51
CA PRO A 376 1.43 2.66 -9.47
C PRO A 376 1.86 4.03 -10.02
#